data_AF-A0A561QC81-F1
#
_entry.id   AF-A0A561QC81-F1
#
_cell.length_a   1.000
_cell.length_b   1.000
_cell.length_c   1.000
_cell.angle_alpha   90.00
_cell.angle_beta   90.00
_cell.angle_gamma   90.00
#
_symmetry.space_group_name_H-M   'P 1'
#
loop_
_entity.id
_entity.type
_entity.pdbx_description
1 polymer ?
#
loop_
_entity_poly.entity_id
_entity_poly.type
_entity_poly.pdbx_seq_one_letter_code
_entity_poly.pdbx_strand_id
1 'polypeptide(L)'
;MTNLNATSDAHAGTGSDHASDGCSSELRPYQKAASPTELAELLYLLKLGVKTNLRWIGRERPDIDAARKTSARLCVYVDRLESLIASTNPNCSERL
;
A
#
# COMPACT_ATOMS: atom_id res chain seq x y z
N MET A 1 21.95 -44.36 -33.93
CA MET A 1 22.70 -43.30 -34.64
C MET A 1 22.93 -42.15 -33.66
N THR A 2 24.18 -41.67 -33.60
CA THR A 2 24.66 -40.37 -33.08
C THR A 2 24.41 -40.05 -31.59
N ASN A 3 25.36 -40.41 -30.71
CA ASN A 3 26.48 -39.60 -30.18
C ASN A 3 26.08 -38.58 -29.11
N LEU A 4 26.31 -38.97 -27.84
CA LEU A 4 26.44 -38.10 -26.67
C LEU A 4 27.89 -37.62 -26.62
N ASN A 5 28.12 -36.30 -26.73
CA ASN A 5 29.30 -35.59 -26.21
C ASN A 5 29.12 -34.10 -26.47
N ALA A 6 28.97 -33.31 -25.42
CA ALA A 6 29.33 -31.90 -25.42
C ALA A 6 30.08 -31.61 -24.12
N THR A 7 31.32 -31.21 -24.31
CA THR A 7 32.44 -31.14 -23.39
C THR A 7 32.40 -29.92 -22.47
N SER A 8 33.02 -30.11 -21.31
CA SER A 8 33.46 -29.12 -20.32
C SER A 8 34.49 -28.11 -20.87
N ASP A 9 34.70 -27.09 -20.05
CA ASP A 9 35.87 -26.18 -19.89
C ASP A 9 35.79 -24.78 -20.50
N ALA A 10 35.81 -23.75 -19.64
CA ALA A 10 37.06 -23.16 -19.16
C ALA A 10 36.82 -21.91 -18.28
N HIS A 11 37.47 -21.89 -17.12
CA HIS A 11 37.71 -20.75 -16.24
C HIS A 11 38.52 -19.62 -16.92
N ALA A 12 38.32 -18.37 -16.50
CA ALA A 12 39.34 -17.53 -15.82
C ALA A 12 38.93 -16.04 -15.80
N GLY A 13 39.27 -15.31 -14.72
CA GLY A 13 39.48 -13.86 -14.83
C GLY A 13 38.91 -12.95 -13.74
N THR A 14 39.44 -13.10 -12.52
CA THR A 14 39.71 -12.08 -11.48
C THR A 14 39.53 -10.60 -11.81
N GLY A 15 38.98 -9.81 -10.86
CA GLY A 15 39.52 -8.47 -10.57
C GLY A 15 38.55 -7.39 -10.07
N SER A 16 38.69 -7.06 -8.77
CA SER A 16 38.61 -5.71 -8.16
C SER A 16 37.24 -5.00 -8.12
N ASP A 17 36.94 -4.07 -7.20
CA ASP A 17 37.16 -3.84 -5.77
C ASP A 17 36.08 -2.80 -5.40
N HIS A 18 35.67 -2.78 -4.14
CA HIS A 18 35.01 -1.68 -3.42
C HIS A 18 34.36 -0.50 -4.18
N ALA A 19 33.06 -0.33 -3.97
CA ALA A 19 32.51 0.95 -3.53
C ALA A 19 31.15 0.73 -2.84
N SER A 20 31.11 1.03 -1.53
CA SER A 20 29.89 1.47 -0.86
C SER A 20 29.16 2.49 -1.72
N ASP A 21 27.84 2.38 -1.83
CA ASP A 21 27.02 3.49 -1.36
C ASP A 21 25.65 3.00 -0.94
N GLY A 22 25.27 3.36 0.28
CA GLY A 22 23.97 3.03 0.84
C GLY A 22 22.91 3.85 0.11
N CYS A 23 22.09 3.20 -0.71
CA CYS A 23 20.78 3.76 -1.02
C CYS A 23 19.76 3.08 -0.10
N SER A 24 19.78 3.52 1.17
CA SER A 24 18.56 3.55 1.95
C SER A 24 17.53 4.21 1.05
N SER A 25 16.60 3.42 0.52
CA SER A 25 15.44 3.97 -0.19
C SER A 25 14.61 4.64 0.89
N GLU A 26 14.99 5.88 1.19
CA GLU A 26 14.18 6.84 1.90
C GLU A 26 12.82 6.79 1.23
N LEU A 27 11.84 6.22 1.95
CA LEU A 27 10.44 6.52 1.74
C LEU A 27 10.31 8.03 2.00
N ARG A 28 10.73 8.85 1.03
CA ARG A 28 10.36 10.25 1.00
C ARG A 28 8.84 10.24 0.94
N PRO A 29 8.15 10.76 1.96
CA PRO A 29 6.75 11.07 1.79
C PRO A 29 6.74 12.20 0.77
N TYR A 30 6.52 11.84 -0.50
CA TYR A 30 6.06 12.81 -1.47
C TYR A 30 4.78 13.37 -0.85
N GLN A 31 4.89 14.54 -0.22
CA GLN A 31 3.76 15.41 0.08
C GLN A 31 3.24 15.89 -1.28
N LYS A 32 2.64 14.98 -2.02
CA LYS A 32 1.75 15.32 -3.10
C LYS A 32 0.58 16.00 -2.41
N ALA A 33 0.40 17.29 -2.70
CA ALA A 33 -0.77 18.00 -2.24
C ALA A 33 -2.00 17.15 -2.55
N ALA A 34 -2.78 16.89 -1.52
CA ALA A 34 -4.04 16.17 -1.57
C ALA A 34 -4.85 16.58 -2.80
N SER A 35 -4.99 15.69 -3.79
CA SER A 35 -5.84 16.02 -4.93
C SER A 35 -7.30 15.98 -4.47
N PRO A 36 -8.14 16.96 -4.84
CA PRO A 36 -9.59 16.90 -4.56
C PRO A 36 -10.24 15.58 -5.03
N THR A 37 -9.66 14.98 -6.07
CA THR A 37 -10.02 13.66 -6.59
C THR A 37 -9.79 12.55 -5.57
N GLU A 38 -8.62 12.50 -4.94
CA GLU A 38 -8.30 11.48 -3.92
C GLU A 38 -9.23 11.60 -2.70
N LEU A 39 -9.55 12.82 -2.28
CA LEU A 39 -10.54 13.07 -1.22
C LEU A 39 -11.90 12.48 -1.60
N ALA A 40 -12.40 12.79 -2.80
CA ALA A 40 -13.68 12.30 -3.28
C ALA A 40 -13.70 10.76 -3.41
N GLU A 41 -12.61 10.15 -3.88
CA GLU A 41 -12.45 8.70 -3.98
C GLU A 41 -12.47 8.02 -2.60
N LEU A 42 -11.76 8.57 -1.61
CA LEU A 42 -11.77 8.04 -0.25
C LEU A 42 -13.16 8.11 0.39
N LEU A 43 -13.87 9.24 0.21
CA LEU A 43 -15.25 9.39 0.68
C LEU A 43 -16.21 8.40 -0.01
N TYR A 44 -16.03 8.16 -1.31
CA TYR A 44 -16.80 7.16 -2.04
C TYR A 44 -16.53 5.74 -1.50
N LEU A 45 -15.27 5.37 -1.28
CA LEU A 45 -14.88 4.07 -0.74
C LEU A 45 -15.41 3.86 0.68
N LEU A 46 -15.37 4.89 1.52
CA LEU A 46 -15.97 4.87 2.86
C LEU A 46 -17.48 4.60 2.80
N LYS A 47 -18.21 5.37 1.99
CA LYS A 47 -19.66 5.17 1.78
C LYS A 47 -19.98 3.76 1.29
N LEU A 48 -19.24 3.29 0.28
CA LEU A 48 -19.43 1.96 -0.29
C LEU A 48 -19.13 0.86 0.74
N GLY A 49 -18.04 0.99 1.48
CA GLY A 49 -17.63 0.03 2.50
C GLY A 49 -18.63 -0.04 3.65
N VAL A 50 -19.16 1.09 4.14
CA VAL A 50 -20.22 1.11 5.16
C VAL A 50 -21.46 0.36 4.67
N LYS A 51 -21.96 0.67 3.46
CA LYS A 51 -23.10 -0.06 2.88
C LYS A 51 -22.83 -1.55 2.75
N THR A 52 -21.62 -1.92 2.34
CA THR A 52 -21.21 -3.32 2.19
C THR A 52 -21.15 -4.02 3.54
N ASN A 53 -20.67 -3.34 4.57
CA ASN A 53 -20.57 -3.87 5.93
C ASN A 53 -21.96 -4.12 6.54
N LEU A 54 -22.87 -3.15 6.40
CA LEU A 54 -24.27 -3.32 6.77
C LEU A 54 -24.91 -4.50 6.04
N ARG A 55 -24.56 -4.73 4.76
CA ARG A 55 -25.04 -5.90 4.01
C ARG A 55 -24.49 -7.22 4.53
N TRP A 56 -23.28 -7.28 5.07
CA TRP A 56 -22.75 -8.51 5.69
C TRP A 56 -23.46 -8.82 7.01
N ILE A 57 -23.74 -7.78 7.79
CA ILE A 57 -24.36 -7.89 9.12
C ILE A 57 -25.87 -8.14 9.02
N GLY A 58 -26.56 -7.49 8.09
CA GLY A 58 -28.02 -7.56 7.94
C GLY A 58 -28.57 -8.81 7.24
N ARG A 59 -27.75 -9.84 7.04
CA ARG A 59 -28.20 -11.12 6.47
C ARG A 59 -28.94 -11.96 7.51
N GLU A 60 -29.76 -12.88 7.05
CA GLU A 60 -30.36 -13.92 7.90
C GLU A 60 -29.27 -14.72 8.66
N ARG A 61 -28.13 -14.96 8.01
CA ARG A 61 -26.89 -15.44 8.63
C ARG A 61 -25.78 -14.41 8.42
N PRO A 62 -25.45 -13.60 9.45
CA PRO A 62 -24.42 -12.57 9.34
C PRO A 62 -23.05 -13.16 8.99
N ASP A 63 -22.33 -12.51 8.07
CA ASP A 63 -20.95 -12.86 7.73
C ASP A 63 -19.99 -11.93 8.49
N ILE A 64 -19.65 -12.33 9.71
CA ILE A 64 -18.82 -11.52 10.62
C ILE A 64 -17.39 -11.38 10.12
N ASP A 65 -16.85 -12.39 9.44
CA ASP A 65 -15.50 -12.33 8.88
C ASP A 65 -15.40 -11.37 7.70
N ALA A 66 -16.39 -11.38 6.80
CA ALA A 66 -16.45 -10.41 5.72
C ALA A 66 -16.69 -8.99 6.24
N ALA A 67 -17.54 -8.84 7.27
CA ALA A 67 -17.76 -7.57 7.96
C ALA A 67 -16.46 -7.03 8.57
N ARG A 68 -15.74 -7.86 9.34
CA ARG A 68 -14.45 -7.51 9.95
C ARG A 68 -13.39 -7.12 8.92
N LYS A 69 -13.25 -7.89 7.84
CA LYS A 69 -12.32 -7.56 6.73
C LYS A 69 -12.69 -6.24 6.05
N THR A 70 -14.00 -5.96 5.94
CA THR A 70 -14.49 -4.69 5.40
C THR A 70 -14.18 -3.53 6.35
N SER A 71 -14.45 -3.68 7.65
CA SER A 71 -14.10 -2.69 8.68
C SER A 71 -12.61 -2.36 8.69
N ALA A 72 -11.73 -3.37 8.61
CA ALA A 72 -10.29 -3.15 8.59
C ALA A 72 -9.84 -2.26 7.41
N ARG A 73 -10.42 -2.45 6.22
CA ARG A 73 -10.16 -1.58 5.07
C ARG A 73 -10.72 -0.17 5.26
N LEU A 74 -11.88 -0.05 5.89
CA LEU A 74 -12.46 1.26 6.20
C LEU A 74 -11.59 2.07 7.15
N CYS A 75 -11.00 1.45 8.17
CA CYS A 75 -10.04 2.11 9.06
C CYS A 75 -8.87 2.70 8.27
N VAL A 76 -8.27 1.93 7.36
CA VAL A 76 -7.18 2.42 6.49
C VAL A 76 -7.61 3.63 5.64
N TYR A 77 -8.84 3.65 5.13
CA TYR A 77 -9.35 4.81 4.39
C TYR A 77 -9.59 6.03 5.28
N VAL A 78 -10.00 5.83 6.53
CA VAL A 78 -10.10 6.90 7.53
C VAL A 78 -8.72 7.48 7.84
N ASP A 79 -7.73 6.64 8.15
CA ASP A 79 -6.36 7.10 8.47
C ASP A 79 -5.75 7.92 7.32
N ARG A 80 -5.99 7.48 6.08
CA ARG A 80 -5.55 8.21 4.88
C ARG A 80 -6.31 9.52 4.68
N LEU A 81 -7.61 9.53 4.97
CA LEU A 81 -8.43 10.74 4.91
C LEU A 81 -7.99 11.77 5.97
N GLU A 82 -7.71 11.33 7.19
CA GLU A 82 -7.19 12.17 8.27
C GLU A 82 -5.84 12.78 7.89
N SER A 83 -4.92 11.96 7.36
CA SER A 83 -3.61 12.43 6.86
C SER A 83 -3.78 13.47 5.76
N LEU A 84 -4.73 13.26 4.85
CA LEU A 84 -5.04 14.15 3.75
C LEU A 84 -5.59 15.49 4.26
N ILE A 85 -6.54 15.48 5.20
CA ILE A 85 -7.10 16.68 5.81
C ILE A 85 -6.03 17.46 6.60
N ALA A 86 -5.21 16.77 7.40
CA ALA A 86 -4.13 17.38 8.18
C ALA A 86 -3.10 18.07 7.27
N SER A 87 -2.77 17.46 6.12
CA SER A 87 -1.87 18.07 5.13
C SER A 87 -2.46 19.33 4.46
N THR A 88 -3.79 19.47 4.47
CA THR A 88 -4.49 20.61 3.84
C THR A 88 -4.71 21.77 4.84
N ASN A 89 -4.67 21.50 6.14
CA ASN A 89 -4.82 22.48 7.22
C ASN A 89 -3.67 22.37 8.25
N PRO A 90 -2.48 22.92 7.97
CA PRO A 90 -1.35 22.86 8.90
C PRO A 90 -1.63 23.52 10.27
N ASN A 91 -2.61 24.42 10.36
CA ASN A 91 -3.00 25.09 11.60
C ASN A 91 -4.03 24.31 12.45
N CYS A 92 -4.49 23.12 12.03
CA CYS A 92 -5.47 22.34 12.77
C CYS A 92 -4.84 21.39 13.82
N SER A 93 -3.51 21.29 13.86
CA SER A 93 -2.77 20.38 14.74
C SER A 93 -2.54 20.92 16.16
N GLU A 94 -2.89 22.17 16.48
CA GLU A 94 -2.60 22.80 17.79
C GLU A 94 -3.75 22.73 18.83
N ARG A 95 -4.75 21.87 18.65
CA ARG A 95 -5.86 21.76 19.63
C ARG A 95 -6.24 20.33 19.96
N LEU A 96 -5.34 19.59 20.61
CA LEU A 96 -5.67 18.44 21.46
C LEU A 96 -4.74 18.43 22.68
#